data_AF-A0A800AGC6-F1
#
_entry.id   AF-A0A800AGC6-F1
#
_cell.length_a   1.000
_cell.length_b   1.000
_cell.length_c   1.000
_cell.angle_alpha   90.00
_cell.angle_beta   90.00
_cell.angle_gamma   90.00
#
_symmetry.space_group_name_H-M   'P 1'
#
loop_
_entity.id
_entity.type
_entity.pdbx_description
1 polymer ?
#
loop_
_entity_poly.entity_id
_entity_poly.type
_entity_poly.pdbx_seq_one_letter_code
_entity_poly.pdbx_strand_id
1 'polypeptide(L)'
;MAISSIALIISASGTIITAVALIVALINIRMSVAANRETTTQIGQVTQILEKISVRNEQIFQGFEGLSARLEGISMHNEQIFQSFEGLSVRLEEISMHNEQISRIFEGLSVRLEEISMRNEQTGQRLAVLEEKIELSTYREELSGLAWKTKLRSCQRQAARHEPAYVEPQPNEPIRYILTNEGRAFLPADLKEDIISILTEEATENNVLLLILGLPYLFRKAQEKRVELDVLLGVITCYADEIRQDSKTARGELA
;
A
#
# COMPACT_ATOMS: atom_id res chain seq x y z
N MET A 1 -90.81 -82.52 -100.38
CA MET A 1 -90.90 -81.19 -99.74
C MET A 1 -90.30 -81.13 -98.33
N ALA A 2 -90.52 -82.13 -97.45
CA ALA A 2 -90.02 -82.10 -96.06
C ALA A 2 -88.49 -81.97 -95.87
N ILE A 3 -87.68 -82.58 -96.74
CA ILE A 3 -86.20 -82.56 -96.65
C ILE A 3 -85.64 -81.15 -96.84
N SER A 4 -86.25 -80.35 -97.75
CA SER A 4 -85.81 -78.98 -98.03
C SER A 4 -86.08 -78.04 -96.86
N SER A 5 -87.19 -78.21 -96.15
CA SER A 5 -87.53 -77.42 -94.96
C SER A 5 -86.59 -77.73 -93.78
N ILE A 6 -86.21 -78.99 -93.59
CA ILE A 6 -85.25 -79.39 -92.54
C ILE A 6 -83.86 -78.80 -92.81
N ALA A 7 -83.37 -78.85 -94.06
CA ALA A 7 -82.10 -78.24 -94.43
C ALA A 7 -82.09 -76.71 -94.22
N LEU A 8 -83.22 -76.05 -94.49
CA LEU A 8 -83.37 -74.60 -94.30
C LEU A 8 -83.41 -74.22 -92.80
N ILE A 9 -84.04 -75.04 -91.96
CA ILE A 9 -84.05 -74.87 -90.49
C ILE A 9 -82.65 -75.10 -89.91
N ILE A 10 -81.88 -76.08 -90.39
CA ILE A 10 -80.50 -76.34 -89.96
C ILE A 10 -79.56 -75.19 -90.36
N SER A 11 -79.73 -74.64 -91.56
CA SER A 11 -78.98 -73.45 -92.01
C SER A 11 -79.33 -72.21 -91.19
N ALA A 12 -80.62 -71.99 -90.91
CA ALA A 12 -81.11 -70.91 -90.06
C ALA A 12 -80.62 -71.06 -88.60
N SER A 13 -80.61 -72.27 -88.03
CA SER A 13 -80.08 -72.49 -86.69
C SER A 13 -78.56 -72.33 -86.62
N GLY A 14 -77.82 -72.77 -87.65
CA GLY A 14 -76.38 -72.54 -87.76
C GLY A 14 -76.01 -71.06 -87.83
N THR A 15 -76.79 -70.25 -88.59
CA THR A 15 -76.61 -68.80 -88.67
C THR A 15 -76.98 -68.08 -87.37
N ILE A 16 -77.99 -68.55 -86.63
CA ILE A 16 -78.33 -68.03 -85.30
C ILE A 16 -77.21 -68.35 -84.29
N ILE A 17 -76.67 -69.58 -84.30
CA ILE A 17 -75.57 -69.98 -83.42
C ILE A 17 -74.32 -69.12 -83.68
N THR A 18 -73.96 -68.90 -84.93
CA THR A 18 -72.81 -68.03 -85.28
C THR A 18 -73.07 -66.57 -84.91
N ALA A 19 -74.29 -66.06 -85.08
CA ALA A 19 -74.67 -64.71 -84.65
C ALA A 19 -74.57 -64.56 -83.11
N VAL A 20 -75.06 -65.53 -82.34
CA VAL A 20 -74.96 -65.54 -80.87
C VAL A 20 -73.49 -65.60 -80.42
N ALA A 21 -72.67 -66.46 -81.04
CA ALA A 21 -71.23 -66.53 -80.76
C ALA A 21 -70.51 -65.20 -81.03
N LEU A 22 -70.84 -64.53 -82.13
CA LEU A 22 -70.33 -63.18 -82.45
C LEU A 22 -70.78 -62.13 -81.42
N ILE A 23 -72.03 -62.16 -80.99
CA ILE A 23 -72.55 -61.24 -79.96
C ILE A 23 -71.81 -61.44 -78.63
N VAL A 24 -71.62 -62.70 -78.20
CA VAL A 24 -70.84 -63.02 -76.98
C VAL A 24 -69.39 -62.54 -77.11
N ALA A 25 -68.75 -62.76 -78.27
CA ALA A 25 -67.40 -62.27 -78.53
C ALA A 25 -67.33 -60.73 -78.47
N LEU A 26 -68.30 -60.02 -79.05
CA LEU A 26 -68.42 -58.57 -79.00
C LEU A 26 -68.60 -58.05 -77.56
N ILE A 27 -69.42 -58.71 -76.76
CA ILE A 27 -69.63 -58.37 -75.34
C ILE A 27 -68.31 -58.54 -74.57
N ASN A 28 -67.61 -59.66 -74.75
CA ASN A 28 -66.30 -59.90 -74.10
C ASN A 28 -65.26 -58.85 -74.51
N ILE A 29 -65.17 -58.50 -75.80
CA ILE A 29 -64.28 -57.44 -76.29
C ILE A 29 -64.64 -56.11 -75.63
N ARG A 30 -65.93 -55.73 -75.59
CA ARG A 30 -66.36 -54.47 -74.96
C ARG A 30 -66.04 -54.42 -73.47
N MET A 31 -66.26 -55.51 -72.73
CA MET A 31 -65.91 -55.60 -71.31
C MET A 31 -64.39 -55.46 -71.11
N SER A 32 -63.57 -56.14 -71.92
CA SER A 32 -62.11 -56.02 -71.87
C SER A 32 -61.62 -54.60 -72.17
N VAL A 33 -62.19 -53.95 -73.19
CA VAL A 33 -61.86 -52.56 -73.52
C VAL A 33 -62.27 -51.60 -72.39
N ALA A 34 -63.42 -51.82 -71.75
CA ALA A 34 -63.84 -51.02 -70.61
C ALA A 34 -62.88 -51.16 -69.42
N ALA A 35 -62.47 -52.40 -69.09
CA ALA A 35 -61.47 -52.66 -68.05
C ALA A 35 -60.12 -51.98 -68.37
N ASN A 36 -59.66 -52.04 -69.62
CA ASN A 36 -58.43 -51.37 -70.05
C ASN A 36 -58.52 -49.83 -69.99
N ARG A 37 -59.71 -49.27 -70.21
CA ARG A 37 -59.93 -47.82 -70.03
C ARG A 37 -59.81 -47.43 -68.56
N GLU A 38 -60.40 -48.22 -67.67
CA GLU A 38 -60.31 -47.96 -66.23
C GLU A 38 -58.85 -48.00 -65.75
N THR A 39 -58.09 -49.03 -66.14
CA THR A 39 -56.67 -49.15 -65.78
C THR A 39 -55.83 -48.00 -66.35
N THR A 40 -56.07 -47.57 -67.59
CA THR A 40 -55.37 -46.41 -68.16
C THR A 40 -55.68 -45.10 -67.42
N THR A 41 -56.93 -44.89 -66.97
CA THR A 41 -57.25 -43.75 -66.08
C THR A 41 -56.53 -43.83 -64.73
N GLN A 42 -56.49 -45.01 -64.09
CA GLN A 42 -55.80 -45.20 -62.81
C GLN A 42 -54.29 -44.96 -62.96
N ILE A 43 -53.68 -45.48 -64.04
CA ILE A 43 -52.28 -45.22 -64.35
C ILE A 43 -52.04 -43.71 -64.49
N GLY A 44 -52.90 -42.99 -65.23
CA GLY A 44 -52.78 -41.54 -65.36
C GLY A 44 -52.85 -40.78 -64.02
N GLN A 45 -53.72 -41.21 -63.10
CA GLN A 45 -53.80 -40.64 -61.75
C GLN A 45 -52.52 -40.91 -60.94
N VAL A 46 -51.99 -42.14 -60.99
CA VAL A 46 -50.74 -42.51 -60.33
C VAL A 46 -49.58 -41.68 -60.88
N THR A 47 -49.49 -41.49 -62.20
CA THR A 47 -48.45 -40.65 -62.82
C THR A 47 -48.51 -39.21 -62.29
N GLN A 48 -49.68 -38.60 -62.19
CA GLN A 48 -49.83 -37.25 -61.63
C GLN A 48 -49.43 -37.17 -60.15
N ILE A 49 -49.74 -38.20 -59.36
CA ILE A 49 -49.33 -38.27 -57.95
C ILE A 49 -47.80 -38.37 -57.85
N LEU A 50 -47.17 -39.21 -58.67
CA LEU A 50 -45.72 -39.35 -58.69
C LEU A 50 -45.02 -38.05 -59.09
N GLU A 51 -45.55 -37.31 -60.06
CA GLU A 51 -45.02 -36.00 -60.45
C GLU A 51 -45.12 -35.00 -59.28
N LYS A 52 -46.25 -34.94 -58.58
CA LYS A 52 -46.41 -34.11 -57.37
C LYS A 52 -45.43 -34.49 -56.26
N ILE A 53 -45.22 -35.79 -56.03
CA ILE A 53 -44.24 -36.28 -55.05
C ILE A 53 -42.84 -35.87 -55.47
N SER A 54 -42.49 -35.99 -56.76
CA SER A 54 -41.17 -35.59 -57.27
C SER A 54 -40.90 -34.11 -57.06
N VAL A 55 -41.87 -33.24 -57.37
CA VAL A 55 -41.76 -31.79 -57.12
C VAL A 55 -41.61 -31.49 -55.63
N ARG A 56 -42.37 -32.17 -54.77
CA ARG A 56 -42.28 -31.97 -53.31
C ARG A 56 -40.93 -32.44 -52.76
N ASN A 57 -40.39 -33.55 -53.26
CA ASN A 57 -39.08 -34.04 -52.86
C ASN A 57 -37.98 -33.04 -53.25
N GLU A 58 -38.05 -32.48 -54.45
CA GLU A 58 -37.12 -31.44 -54.90
C GLU A 58 -37.14 -30.22 -53.97
N GLN A 59 -38.33 -29.74 -53.59
CA GLN A 59 -38.47 -28.65 -52.62
C GLN A 59 -37.88 -29.00 -51.24
N ILE A 60 -38.04 -30.24 -50.80
CA ILE A 60 -37.44 -30.72 -49.54
C ILE A 60 -35.92 -30.72 -49.64
N PHE A 61 -35.34 -31.20 -50.75
CA PHE A 61 -33.89 -31.18 -50.97
C PHE A 61 -33.32 -29.76 -50.95
N GLN A 62 -33.97 -28.82 -51.65
CA GLN A 62 -33.59 -27.40 -51.61
C GLN A 62 -33.69 -26.82 -50.18
N GLY A 63 -34.69 -27.24 -49.41
CA GLY A 63 -34.81 -26.89 -47.99
C GLY A 63 -33.65 -27.43 -47.14
N PHE A 64 -33.22 -28.66 -47.38
CA PHE A 64 -32.05 -29.25 -46.72
C PHE A 64 -30.75 -28.54 -47.09
N GLU A 65 -30.54 -28.19 -48.36
CA GLU A 65 -29.38 -27.42 -48.78
C GLU A 65 -29.35 -26.04 -48.09
N GLY A 66 -30.49 -25.36 -48.02
CA GLY A 66 -30.61 -24.09 -47.30
C GLY A 66 -30.33 -24.21 -45.80
N LEU A 67 -30.77 -25.30 -45.15
CA LEU A 67 -30.44 -25.57 -43.75
C LEU A 67 -28.95 -25.87 -43.55
N SER A 68 -28.33 -26.65 -44.42
CA SER A 68 -26.90 -26.95 -44.38
C SER A 68 -26.07 -25.68 -44.51
N ALA A 69 -26.38 -24.81 -45.48
CA ALA A 69 -25.69 -23.53 -45.65
C ALA A 69 -25.81 -22.63 -44.40
N ARG A 70 -26.99 -22.60 -43.77
CA ARG A 70 -27.19 -21.85 -42.52
C ARG A 70 -26.39 -22.44 -41.35
N LEU A 71 -26.32 -23.76 -41.23
CA LEU A 71 -25.52 -24.43 -40.21
C LEU A 71 -24.02 -24.15 -40.39
N GLU A 72 -23.53 -24.16 -41.63
CA GLU A 72 -22.16 -23.79 -41.94
C GLU A 72 -21.86 -22.34 -41.56
N GLY A 73 -22.78 -21.42 -41.88
CA GLY A 73 -22.67 -20.02 -41.45
C GLY A 73 -22.63 -19.84 -39.92
N ILE A 74 -23.45 -20.60 -39.18
CA ILE A 74 -23.42 -20.62 -37.71
C ILE A 74 -22.08 -21.16 -37.20
N SER A 75 -21.57 -22.23 -37.80
CA SER A 75 -20.29 -22.83 -37.43
C SER A 75 -19.14 -21.83 -37.59
N MET A 76 -19.10 -21.13 -38.73
CA MET A 76 -18.10 -20.09 -39.00
C MET A 76 -18.20 -18.92 -38.02
N HIS A 77 -19.41 -18.51 -37.67
CA HIS A 77 -19.61 -17.44 -36.70
C HIS A 77 -19.16 -17.85 -35.29
N ASN A 78 -19.45 -19.08 -34.86
CA ASN A 78 -19.01 -19.61 -33.58
C ASN A 78 -17.48 -19.67 -33.50
N GLU A 79 -16.81 -20.09 -34.57
CA GLU A 79 -15.34 -20.11 -34.64
C GLU A 79 -14.75 -18.71 -34.42
N GLN A 80 -15.33 -17.67 -35.06
CA GLN A 80 -14.91 -16.29 -34.86
C GLN A 80 -15.13 -15.80 -33.41
N ILE A 81 -16.22 -16.24 -32.77
CA ILE A 81 -16.48 -15.94 -31.37
C ILE A 81 -15.41 -16.59 -30.48
N PHE A 82 -15.06 -17.86 -30.70
CA PHE A 82 -14.02 -18.54 -29.93
C PHE A 82 -12.66 -17.85 -30.06
N GLN A 83 -12.25 -17.49 -31.28
CA GLN A 83 -11.01 -16.74 -31.50
C GLN A 83 -11.01 -15.38 -30.77
N SER A 84 -12.16 -14.71 -30.73
CA SER A 84 -12.31 -13.46 -29.98
C SER A 84 -12.16 -13.66 -28.47
N PHE A 85 -12.72 -14.75 -27.93
CA PHE A 85 -12.57 -15.11 -26.51
C PHE A 85 -11.13 -15.47 -26.15
N GLU A 86 -10.42 -16.19 -27.01
CA GLU A 86 -8.99 -16.45 -26.82
C GLU A 86 -8.18 -15.16 -26.79
N GLY A 87 -8.43 -14.24 -27.73
CA GLY A 87 -7.79 -12.93 -27.76
C GLY A 87 -8.08 -12.08 -26.52
N LEU A 88 -9.29 -12.12 -25.99
CA LEU A 88 -9.64 -11.48 -24.72
C LEU A 88 -8.94 -12.11 -23.53
N SER A 89 -8.79 -13.44 -23.52
CA SER A 89 -8.14 -14.17 -22.43
C SER A 89 -6.65 -13.80 -22.34
N VAL A 90 -5.96 -13.74 -23.48
CA VAL A 90 -4.55 -13.30 -23.54
C VAL A 90 -4.39 -11.87 -23.00
N ARG A 91 -5.27 -10.94 -23.42
CA ARG A 91 -5.23 -9.55 -22.93
C ARG A 91 -5.47 -9.44 -21.43
N LEU A 92 -6.36 -10.27 -20.88
CA LEU A 92 -6.60 -10.30 -19.44
C LEU A 92 -5.37 -10.79 -18.67
N GLU A 93 -4.65 -11.78 -19.21
CA GLU A 93 -3.41 -12.27 -18.63
C GLU A 93 -2.31 -11.20 -18.66
N GLU A 94 -2.16 -10.46 -19.77
CA GLU A 94 -1.24 -9.32 -19.87
C GLU A 94 -1.56 -8.22 -18.84
N ILE A 95 -2.84 -7.86 -18.68
CA ILE A 95 -3.29 -6.89 -17.68
C ILE A 95 -2.96 -7.38 -16.26
N SER A 96 -3.18 -8.67 -15.98
CA SER A 96 -2.86 -9.27 -14.69
C SER A 96 -1.38 -9.16 -14.36
N MET A 97 -0.51 -9.52 -15.31
CA MET A 97 0.95 -9.38 -15.14
C MET A 97 1.37 -7.93 -14.92
N HIS A 98 0.78 -6.99 -15.66
CA HIS A 98 1.08 -5.57 -15.50
C HIS A 98 0.68 -5.05 -14.11
N ASN A 99 -0.51 -5.46 -13.62
CA ASN A 99 -0.96 -5.11 -12.27
C ASN A 99 -0.03 -5.68 -11.20
N GLU A 100 0.47 -6.90 -11.36
CA GLU A 100 1.43 -7.49 -10.42
C GLU A 100 2.75 -6.70 -10.39
N GLN A 101 3.24 -6.25 -11.56
CA GLN A 101 4.43 -5.38 -11.63
C GLN A 101 4.20 -4.04 -10.92
N ILE A 102 3.04 -3.42 -11.12
CA ILE A 102 2.67 -2.18 -10.42
C ILE A 102 2.66 -2.39 -8.90
N SER A 103 2.06 -3.48 -8.42
CA SER A 103 2.02 -3.80 -6.99
C SER A 103 3.43 -3.92 -6.39
N ARG A 104 4.36 -4.61 -7.07
CA ARG A 104 5.77 -4.72 -6.62
C ARG A 104 6.47 -3.35 -6.57
N ILE A 105 6.16 -2.45 -7.50
CA ILE A 105 6.70 -1.07 -7.46
C ILE A 105 6.17 -0.32 -6.24
N PHE A 106 4.87 -0.43 -5.93
CA PHE A 106 4.27 0.21 -4.76
C PHE A 106 4.85 -0.34 -3.44
N GLU A 107 5.08 -1.65 -3.34
CA GLU A 107 5.77 -2.24 -2.20
C GLU A 107 7.18 -1.66 -2.04
N GLY A 108 7.95 -1.60 -3.13
CA GLY A 108 9.30 -1.00 -3.11
C GLY A 108 9.31 0.48 -2.73
N LEU A 109 8.33 1.27 -3.19
CA LEU A 109 8.17 2.67 -2.80
C LEU A 109 7.83 2.82 -1.32
N SER A 110 6.98 1.93 -0.79
CA SER A 110 6.57 1.95 0.63
C SER A 110 7.77 1.73 1.55
N VAL A 111 8.62 0.74 1.25
CA VAL A 111 9.87 0.47 2.00
C VAL A 111 10.80 1.69 1.96
N ARG A 112 10.99 2.31 0.79
CA ARG A 112 11.83 3.51 0.67
C ARG A 112 11.28 4.70 1.45
N LEU A 113 9.97 4.85 1.52
CA LEU A 113 9.33 5.91 2.30
C LEU A 113 9.57 5.69 3.80
N GLU A 114 9.48 4.45 4.27
CA GLU A 114 9.76 4.08 5.66
C GLU A 114 11.24 4.35 6.03
N GLU A 115 12.18 4.01 5.15
CA GLU A 115 13.59 4.35 5.33
C GLU A 115 13.84 5.87 5.42
N ILE A 116 13.18 6.66 4.56
CA ILE A 116 13.27 8.13 4.60
C ILE A 116 12.72 8.66 5.92
N SER A 117 11.58 8.13 6.39
CA SER A 117 10.97 8.51 7.66
C SER A 117 11.93 8.26 8.83
N MET A 118 12.54 7.07 8.90
CA MET A 118 13.52 6.75 9.95
C MET A 118 14.74 7.69 9.92
N ARG A 119 15.29 8.00 8.73
CA ARG A 119 16.42 8.94 8.62
C ARG A 119 16.03 10.34 9.04
N ASN A 120 14.80 10.76 8.72
CA ASN A 120 14.30 12.07 9.11
C ASN A 120 14.13 12.17 10.64
N GLU A 121 13.61 11.11 11.27
CA GLU A 121 13.53 11.02 12.73
C GLU A 121 14.92 11.09 13.39
N GLN A 122 15.89 10.31 12.89
CA GLN A 122 17.28 10.37 13.36
C GLN A 122 17.89 11.77 13.20
N THR A 123 17.57 12.46 12.10
CA THR A 123 18.05 13.83 11.86
C THR A 123 17.40 14.80 12.84
N GLY A 124 16.10 14.67 13.10
CA GLY A 124 15.39 15.45 14.12
C GLY A 124 15.98 15.28 15.52
N GLN A 125 16.29 14.04 15.92
CA GLN A 125 16.95 13.77 17.20
C GLN A 125 18.34 14.42 17.29
N ARG A 126 19.14 14.36 16.23
CA ARG A 126 20.45 15.03 16.19
C ARG A 126 20.34 16.55 16.26
N LEU A 127 19.33 17.14 15.62
CA LEU A 127 19.08 18.57 15.69
C LEU A 127 18.70 18.99 17.11
N ALA A 128 17.82 18.25 17.78
CA ALA A 128 17.45 18.54 19.17
C ALA A 128 18.67 18.54 20.12
N VAL A 129 19.58 17.56 19.96
CA VAL A 129 20.83 17.52 20.76
C VAL A 129 21.75 18.70 20.44
N LEU A 130 21.83 19.12 19.17
CA LEU A 130 22.63 20.28 18.78
C LEU A 130 22.04 21.58 19.31
N GLU A 131 20.71 21.73 19.30
CA GLU A 131 20.02 22.88 19.89
C GLU A 131 20.33 23.00 21.39
N GLU A 132 20.18 21.91 22.15
CA GLU A 132 20.55 21.88 23.58
C GLU A 132 22.03 22.26 23.80
N LYS A 133 22.93 21.70 22.98
CA LYS A 133 24.36 22.00 23.09
C LYS A 133 24.69 23.45 22.77
N ILE A 134 24.01 24.05 21.80
CA ILE A 134 24.16 25.47 21.46
C ILE A 134 23.68 26.32 22.62
N GLU A 135 22.50 26.05 23.18
CA GLU A 135 21.99 26.77 24.36
C GLU A 135 22.99 26.72 25.52
N LEU A 136 23.51 25.54 25.86
CA LEU A 136 24.53 25.38 26.90
C LEU A 136 25.81 26.17 26.59
N SER A 137 26.24 26.21 25.33
CA SER A 137 27.41 27.00 24.93
C SER A 137 27.18 28.50 25.06
N THR A 138 25.99 28.98 24.71
CA THR A 138 25.60 30.38 24.86
C THR A 138 25.56 30.79 26.33
N TYR A 139 24.94 29.98 27.20
CA TYR A 139 24.97 30.22 28.65
C TYR A 139 26.40 30.23 29.22
N ARG A 140 27.28 29.34 28.74
CA ARG A 140 28.70 29.31 29.13
C ARG A 140 29.43 30.59 28.71
N GLU A 141 29.20 31.08 27.50
CA GLU A 141 29.81 32.33 27.02
C GLU A 141 29.36 33.54 27.86
N GLU A 142 28.07 33.66 28.16
CA GLU A 142 27.53 34.73 29.00
C GLU A 142 28.16 34.73 30.41
N LEU A 143 28.34 33.54 31.00
CA LEU A 143 28.87 33.39 32.36
C LEU A 143 30.40 33.42 32.42
N SER A 144 31.11 33.23 31.32
CA SER A 144 32.57 33.43 31.25
C SER A 144 32.97 34.89 30.98
N GLY A 145 32.01 35.74 30.62
CA GLY A 145 32.20 37.15 30.29
C GLY A 145 32.75 38.03 31.43
N LEU A 146 33.34 39.16 31.04
CA LEU A 146 33.93 40.16 31.96
C LEU A 146 32.90 40.71 32.97
N ALA A 147 31.63 40.80 32.58
CA ALA A 147 30.54 41.25 33.42
C ALA A 147 30.29 40.31 34.62
N TRP A 148 30.28 39.00 34.37
CA TRP A 148 30.06 38.01 35.43
C TRP A 148 31.26 37.92 36.38
N LYS A 149 32.49 37.94 35.86
CA LYS A 149 33.70 38.05 36.70
C LYS A 149 33.67 39.30 37.59
N THR A 150 33.14 40.41 37.07
CA THR A 150 32.94 41.65 37.85
C THR A 150 31.85 41.49 38.93
N LYS A 151 30.75 40.80 38.63
CA LYS A 151 29.69 40.50 39.60
C LYS A 151 30.20 39.64 40.75
N LEU A 152 30.95 38.56 40.47
CA LEU A 152 31.53 37.71 41.53
C LEU A 152 32.49 38.49 42.44
N ARG A 153 33.31 39.39 41.88
CA ARG A 153 34.15 40.30 42.71
C ARG A 153 33.32 41.27 43.55
N SER A 154 32.13 41.66 43.09
CA SER A 154 31.20 42.46 43.90
C SER A 154 30.63 41.63 45.05
N CYS A 155 30.28 40.36 44.80
CA CYS A 155 29.82 39.41 45.81
C CYS A 155 30.88 39.19 46.90
N GLN A 156 32.15 38.98 46.53
CA GLN A 156 33.27 38.86 47.47
C GLN A 156 33.45 40.12 48.33
N ARG A 157 33.35 41.31 47.72
CA ARG A 157 33.37 42.59 48.44
C ARG A 157 32.22 42.72 49.44
N GLN A 158 31.03 42.25 49.07
CA GLN A 158 29.87 42.29 49.95
C GLN A 158 30.02 41.32 51.13
N ALA A 159 30.55 40.12 50.89
CA ALA A 159 30.88 39.16 51.94
C ALA A 159 31.95 39.68 52.92
N ALA A 160 32.90 40.49 52.42
CA ALA A 160 33.90 41.14 53.26
C ALA A 160 33.38 42.31 54.10
N ARG A 161 32.28 42.94 53.67
CA ARG A 161 31.61 44.04 54.39
C ARG A 161 30.49 43.58 55.31
N HIS A 162 30.10 42.31 55.21
CA HIS A 162 29.07 41.71 56.03
C HIS A 162 29.57 41.57 57.48
N GLU A 163 28.65 41.54 58.45
CA GLU A 163 28.95 41.28 59.86
C GLU A 163 28.29 39.96 60.30
N PRO A 164 29.06 38.92 60.66
CA PRO A 164 30.52 38.85 60.67
C PRO A 164 31.12 38.85 59.24
N ALA A 165 32.38 39.28 59.13
CA ALA A 165 33.11 39.28 57.86
C ALA A 165 33.54 37.85 57.52
N TYR A 166 32.96 37.29 56.46
CA TYR A 166 33.25 35.92 56.03
C TYR A 166 34.49 35.82 55.14
N VAL A 167 34.91 36.94 54.58
CA VAL A 167 35.98 37.03 53.58
C VAL A 167 36.82 38.27 53.90
N GLU A 168 38.13 38.22 53.71
CA GLU A 168 39.02 39.36 53.90
C GLU A 168 40.00 39.52 52.72
N PRO A 169 40.40 40.75 52.36
CA PRO A 169 41.38 40.96 51.30
C PRO A 169 42.76 40.44 51.71
N GLN A 170 43.46 39.79 50.79
CA GLN A 170 44.78 39.27 51.05
C GLN A 170 45.78 40.42 51.28
N PRO A 171 46.65 40.38 52.31
CA PRO A 171 47.54 41.48 52.67
C PRO A 171 48.46 41.97 51.54
N ASN A 172 48.91 41.07 50.68
CA ASN A 172 49.86 41.35 49.59
C ASN A 172 49.18 41.54 48.22
N GLU A 173 47.90 41.17 48.10
CA GLU A 173 47.11 41.27 46.87
C GLU A 173 45.68 41.70 47.22
N PRO A 174 45.40 43.00 47.40
CA PRO A 174 44.09 43.48 47.87
C PRO A 174 42.93 43.26 46.88
N ILE A 175 43.23 42.78 45.67
CA ILE A 175 42.26 42.36 44.66
C ILE A 175 41.80 40.91 44.90
N ARG A 176 42.59 40.12 45.64
CA ARG A 176 42.30 38.74 46.01
C ARG A 176 41.73 38.68 47.42
N TYR A 177 40.80 37.78 47.62
CA TYR A 177 40.09 37.59 48.87
C TYR A 177 40.32 36.17 49.41
N ILE A 178 40.48 36.05 50.71
CA ILE A 178 40.66 34.79 51.44
C ILE A 178 39.52 34.62 52.47
N LEU A 179 39.23 33.39 52.85
CA LEU A 179 38.19 33.10 53.84
C LEU A 179 38.69 33.35 55.26
N THR A 180 37.86 34.02 56.05
CA THR A 180 38.05 34.09 57.50
C THR A 180 37.64 32.78 58.17
N ASN A 181 37.96 32.61 59.46
CA ASN A 181 37.49 31.46 60.24
C ASN A 181 35.96 31.34 60.25
N GLU A 182 35.26 32.48 60.32
CA GLU A 182 33.80 32.55 60.21
C GLU A 182 33.33 32.12 58.82
N GLY A 183 34.01 32.54 57.75
CA GLY A 183 33.69 32.11 56.38
C GLY A 183 33.88 30.61 56.16
N ARG A 184 34.93 30.02 56.75
CA ARG A 184 35.14 28.57 56.71
C ARG A 184 34.09 27.82 57.52
N ALA A 185 33.64 28.35 58.65
CA ALA A 185 32.56 27.75 59.44
C ALA A 185 31.17 27.95 58.80
N PHE A 186 31.02 28.99 57.98
CA PHE A 186 29.77 29.37 57.35
C PHE A 186 29.27 28.33 56.34
N LEU A 187 30.17 27.77 55.52
CA LEU A 187 29.83 26.75 54.52
C LEU A 187 29.60 25.37 55.20
N PRO A 188 28.43 24.74 55.01
CA PRO A 188 28.16 23.42 55.56
C PRO A 188 28.98 22.32 54.85
N ALA A 189 29.19 21.18 55.52
CA ALA A 189 30.11 20.15 55.06
C ALA A 189 29.68 19.51 53.72
N ASP A 190 28.38 19.29 53.54
CA ASP A 190 27.77 18.84 52.29
C ASP A 190 28.14 19.74 51.11
N LEU A 191 27.95 21.05 51.27
CA LEU A 191 28.27 22.02 50.22
C LEU A 191 29.78 22.10 49.92
N LYS A 192 30.63 21.89 50.93
CA LYS A 192 32.08 21.85 50.72
C LYS A 192 32.50 20.62 49.94
N GLU A 193 31.92 19.45 50.25
CA GLU A 193 32.16 18.21 49.51
C GLU A 193 31.69 18.34 48.06
N ASP A 194 30.51 18.94 47.83
CA ASP A 194 30.00 19.23 46.48
C ASP A 194 30.99 20.11 45.69
N ILE A 195 31.47 21.20 46.31
CA ILE A 195 32.44 22.12 45.70
C ILE A 195 33.76 21.41 45.37
N ILE A 196 34.30 20.61 46.30
CA ILE A 196 35.55 19.88 46.09
C ILE A 196 35.39 18.88 44.95
N SER A 197 34.31 18.08 44.95
CA SER A 197 34.03 17.07 43.92
C SER A 197 34.04 17.71 42.52
N ILE A 198 33.28 18.79 42.34
CA ILE A 198 33.16 19.53 41.07
C ILE A 198 34.51 20.11 40.60
N LEU A 199 35.33 20.61 41.54
CA LEU A 199 36.65 21.16 41.22
C LEU A 199 37.70 20.10 40.91
N THR A 200 37.51 18.85 41.37
CA THR A 200 38.44 17.75 41.12
C THR A 200 38.20 17.02 39.80
N GLU A 201 36.96 16.96 39.32
CA GLU A 201 36.60 16.24 38.09
C GLU A 201 36.89 17.04 36.80
N GLU A 202 36.80 18.36 36.84
CA GLU A 202 37.06 19.25 35.70
C GLU A 202 37.78 20.53 36.16
N ALA A 203 38.66 21.09 35.32
CA ALA A 203 39.26 22.42 35.54
C ALA A 203 38.20 23.52 35.32
N THR A 204 37.15 23.51 36.14
CA THR A 204 35.98 24.38 36.05
C THR A 204 36.34 25.76 36.56
N GLU A 205 35.97 26.81 35.82
CA GLU A 205 36.00 28.19 36.35
C GLU A 205 34.91 28.36 37.43
N ASN A 206 35.04 29.35 38.33
CA ASN A 206 34.02 29.64 39.38
C ASN A 206 32.62 29.81 38.80
N ASN A 207 32.55 30.28 37.56
CA ASN A 207 31.30 30.54 36.84
C ASN A 207 30.58 29.23 36.50
N VAL A 208 31.34 28.20 36.14
CA VAL A 208 30.84 26.86 35.83
C VAL A 208 30.50 26.11 37.12
N LEU A 209 31.28 26.28 38.18
CA LEU A 209 30.99 25.70 39.49
C LEU A 209 29.64 26.16 40.04
N LEU A 210 29.35 27.47 39.99
CA LEU A 210 28.09 28.02 40.51
C LEU A 210 26.87 27.59 39.68
N LEU A 211 27.06 27.33 38.38
CA LEU A 211 26.02 26.75 37.53
C LEU A 211 25.71 25.31 37.90
N ILE A 212 26.75 24.48 38.10
CA ILE A 212 26.61 23.06 38.44
C ILE A 212 25.93 22.90 39.81
N LEU A 213 26.29 23.75 40.78
CA LEU A 213 25.62 23.78 42.08
C LEU A 213 24.14 24.20 41.98
N GLY A 214 23.78 25.01 40.98
CA GLY A 214 22.41 25.41 40.68
C GLY A 214 21.89 26.59 41.54
N LEU A 215 21.36 27.62 40.87
CA LEU A 215 20.81 28.81 41.54
C LEU A 215 19.72 28.50 42.58
N PRO A 216 18.76 27.57 42.36
CA PRO A 216 17.74 27.25 43.37
C PRO A 216 18.33 26.65 44.66
N TYR A 217 19.37 25.82 44.53
CA TYR A 217 20.06 25.22 45.67
C TYR A 217 20.84 26.27 46.46
N LEU A 218 21.60 27.11 45.76
CA LEU A 218 22.35 28.21 46.37
C LEU A 218 21.43 29.23 47.06
N PHE A 219 20.29 29.56 46.44
CA PHE A 219 19.29 30.44 47.04
C PHE A 219 18.69 29.85 48.32
N ARG A 220 18.36 28.55 48.31
CA ARG A 220 17.89 27.85 49.51
C ARG A 220 18.94 27.86 50.61
N LYS A 221 20.20 27.57 50.30
CA LYS A 221 21.30 27.63 51.27
C LYS A 221 21.52 29.04 51.83
N ALA A 222 21.38 30.08 51.02
CA ALA A 222 21.46 31.48 51.47
C ALA A 222 20.34 31.81 52.48
N GLN A 223 19.12 31.35 52.19
CA GLN A 223 17.97 31.50 53.09
C GLN A 223 18.15 30.75 54.40
N GLU A 224 18.62 29.50 54.36
CA GLU A 224 18.94 28.69 55.56
C GLU A 224 19.95 29.41 56.46
N LYS A 225 20.95 30.05 55.85
CA LYS A 225 21.98 30.82 56.54
C LYS A 225 21.57 32.27 56.87
N ARG A 226 20.38 32.69 56.47
CA ARG A 226 19.83 34.05 56.64
C ARG A 226 20.76 35.16 56.14
N VAL A 227 21.44 34.93 55.02
CA VAL A 227 22.26 35.94 54.34
C VAL A 227 21.73 36.20 52.93
N GLU A 228 22.13 37.33 52.36
CA GLU A 228 21.89 37.59 50.94
C GLU A 228 22.63 36.59 50.05
N LEU A 229 22.03 36.23 48.92
CA LEU A 229 22.64 35.31 47.96
C LEU A 229 24.02 35.79 47.52
N ASP A 230 24.19 37.10 47.30
CA ASP A 230 25.46 37.69 46.91
C ASP A 230 26.57 37.48 47.97
N VAL A 231 26.23 37.47 49.26
CA VAL A 231 27.19 37.17 50.33
C VAL A 231 27.60 35.70 50.26
N LEU A 232 26.66 34.77 50.16
CA LEU A 232 26.95 33.34 50.02
C LEU A 232 27.81 33.06 48.77
N LEU A 233 27.48 33.67 47.63
CA LEU A 233 28.27 33.54 46.40
C LEU A 233 29.70 34.06 46.58
N GLY A 234 29.87 35.18 47.32
CA GLY A 234 31.18 35.69 47.68
C GLY A 234 32.01 34.69 48.49
N VAL A 235 31.41 34.04 49.48
CA VAL A 235 32.09 33.02 50.30
C VAL A 235 32.43 31.77 49.49
N ILE A 236 31.49 31.25 48.68
CA ILE A 236 31.71 30.06 47.84
C ILE A 236 32.82 30.30 46.83
N THR A 237 32.83 31.46 46.18
CA THR A 237 33.88 31.80 45.20
C THR A 237 35.26 31.90 45.83
N CYS A 238 35.38 32.52 47.01
CA CYS A 238 36.63 32.51 47.78
C CYS A 238 37.06 31.11 48.19
N TYR A 239 36.12 30.26 48.64
CA TYR A 239 36.43 28.87 49.00
C TYR A 239 36.98 28.07 47.81
N ALA A 240 36.33 28.20 46.64
CA ALA A 240 36.78 27.55 45.42
C ALA A 240 38.17 28.05 44.98
N ASP A 241 38.45 29.35 45.12
CA ASP A 241 39.76 29.94 44.81
C ASP A 241 40.86 29.46 45.76
N GLU A 242 40.57 29.24 47.05
CA GLU A 242 41.50 28.64 48.01
C GLU A 242 41.83 27.17 47.64
N ILE A 243 40.82 26.34 47.37
CA ILE A 243 41.02 24.93 46.97
C ILE A 243 41.89 24.83 45.69
N ARG A 244 41.67 25.73 44.73
CA ARG A 244 42.50 25.78 43.51
C ARG A 244 43.95 26.20 43.79
N GLN A 245 44.18 27.07 44.77
CA GLN A 245 45.54 27.48 45.14
C GLN A 245 46.27 26.36 45.89
N ASP A 246 45.57 25.66 46.80
CA ASP A 246 46.14 24.54 47.55
C ASP A 246 46.50 23.38 46.61
N SER A 247 45.66 23.08 45.63
CA SER A 247 45.94 22.05 44.61
C SER A 247 47.09 22.42 43.67
N LYS A 248 47.23 23.69 43.27
CA LYS A 248 48.38 24.18 42.47
C LYS A 248 49.69 24.14 43.26
N THR A 249 49.62 24.50 44.55
CA THR A 249 50.76 24.45 45.47
C THR A 249 51.21 23.00 45.69
N ALA A 250 50.26 22.06 45.82
CA ALA A 250 50.53 20.63 45.93
C ALA A 250 51.14 19.99 44.66
N ARG A 251 50.90 20.57 43.47
CA ARG A 251 51.50 20.13 42.19
C ARG A 251 52.86 20.77 41.88
N GLY A 252 53.33 21.72 42.70
CA GLY A 252 54.62 22.40 42.50
C GLY A 252 54.64 23.41 41.34
N GLU A 253 53.49 23.96 40.95
CA GLU A 253 53.34 24.85 39.77
C GLU A 253 53.53 26.36 40.07
N LEU A 254 54.08 26.73 41.23
CA LEU A 254 54.40 28.12 41.57
C LEU A 254 55.92 28.34 41.52
N ALA A 255 56.38 29.03 40.47
CA ALA A 255 57.67 29.70 40.37
C ALA A 255 57.46 31.19 40.06
#